data_AF-A0A0L0H991-F1
#
_entry.id   AF-A0A0L0H991-F1
#
_cell.length_a   1.000
_cell.length_b   1.000
_cell.length_c   1.000
_cell.angle_alpha   90.00
_cell.angle_beta   90.00
_cell.angle_gamma   90.00
#
_symmetry.space_group_name_H-M   'P 1'
#
loop_
_entity.id
_entity.type
_entity.pdbx_description
1 polymer ?
#
loop_
_entity_poly.entity_id
_entity_poly.type
_entity_poly.pdbx_seq_one_letter_code
_entity_poly.pdbx_strand_id
1 'polypeptide(L)'
;MHAKLAILSTVISLAGSAYAWGADGHQAVGFIADSLLKPETKAVRDFLLPSGWNFTRSATWADEIKSDPTFKWASNLHFIDSHDVTPLDANETNPVKCSVDLARDGENGVNVVDAIGNYTLRAADAAKYNWDARSEAVKFLSHFVGDITQPLHACGKLLGGNQFFTTWEGNQTYVYNGRTSKFQLHVLWDVYIPQKDVNENFGGNWVAYRQFLLDNIEKGEWAQEKDTWLQCNPTTSPTGNPDQCPLDWATDSNEFNCGVVWDKALLAGTGTSTANDLAGEYYQKTYPIVRKQIAKGGYRLAKFMDIILAGQPASNSTTTTSIATTTQSATATSGTTSSIATTTQPAEHTSCSTTSTITVTVDPTETATPSYPKPTTSPTPIYSAASPLKAVSSILFAVVAAAGVAIF
;
A
#
# COMPACT_ATOMS: atom_id res chain seq x y z
N MET A 1 -55.26 30.03 11.08
CA MET A 1 -54.33 28.94 11.46
C MET A 1 -53.34 28.77 10.31
N HIS A 2 -52.11 29.26 10.43
CA HIS A 2 -51.09 29.13 9.40
C HIS A 2 -50.06 28.11 9.87
N ALA A 3 -50.09 26.91 9.29
CA ALA A 3 -49.15 25.84 9.59
C ALA A 3 -47.75 26.23 9.10
N LYS A 4 -46.79 26.36 10.02
CA LYS A 4 -45.38 26.56 9.70
C LYS A 4 -44.79 25.22 9.24
N LEU A 5 -44.44 25.14 7.96
CA LEU A 5 -43.71 24.02 7.37
C LEU A 5 -42.26 24.09 7.89
N ALA A 6 -41.90 23.18 8.79
CA ALA A 6 -40.53 23.02 9.24
C ALA A 6 -39.71 22.35 8.13
N ILE A 7 -38.85 23.12 7.46
CA ILE A 7 -37.86 22.59 6.52
C ILE A 7 -36.76 21.95 7.37
N LEU A 8 -36.81 20.61 7.47
CA LEU A 8 -35.75 19.81 8.04
C LEU A 8 -34.57 19.86 7.07
N SER A 9 -33.61 20.75 7.33
CA SER A 9 -32.37 20.85 6.55
C SER A 9 -31.52 19.61 6.84
N THR A 10 -31.56 18.64 5.94
CA THR A 10 -30.66 17.48 5.96
C THR A 10 -29.24 17.98 5.70
N VAL A 11 -28.44 18.11 6.76
CA VAL A 11 -27.00 18.32 6.65
C VAL A 11 -26.39 17.01 6.15
N ILE A 12 -26.16 16.92 4.84
CA ILE A 12 -25.35 15.86 4.25
C ILE A 12 -23.90 16.18 4.63
N SER A 13 -23.42 15.56 5.70
CA SER A 13 -22.00 15.55 6.06
C SER A 13 -21.24 14.76 4.99
N LEU A 14 -20.84 15.43 3.93
CA LEU A 14 -19.80 14.93 3.05
C LEU A 14 -18.46 15.17 3.74
N ALA A 15 -17.97 14.14 4.43
CA ALA A 15 -16.60 14.09 4.93
C ALA A 15 -15.65 14.48 3.79
N GLY A 16 -14.76 15.42 4.05
CA GLY A 16 -13.66 15.70 3.13
C GLY A 16 -12.81 14.45 3.04
N SER A 17 -12.64 13.92 1.83
CA SER A 17 -11.63 12.90 1.58
C SER A 17 -10.28 13.55 1.84
N ALA A 18 -9.64 13.22 2.97
CA ALA A 18 -8.20 13.28 3.05
C ALA A 18 -7.71 12.21 2.07
N TYR A 19 -7.17 12.67 0.94
CA TYR A 19 -6.42 11.82 0.03
C TYR A 19 -5.14 11.42 0.75
N ALA A 20 -4.48 10.34 0.36
CA ALA A 20 -3.07 10.21 0.73
C ALA A 20 -2.27 11.25 -0.04
N TRP A 21 -1.01 10.99 -0.45
CA TRP A 21 -0.37 11.89 -1.42
C TRP A 21 -1.42 12.39 -2.42
N GLY A 22 -1.54 13.70 -2.64
CA GLY A 22 -2.58 14.21 -3.52
C GLY A 22 -2.48 13.55 -4.90
N ALA A 23 -3.49 13.73 -5.75
CA ALA A 23 -3.50 13.10 -7.08
C ALA A 23 -2.16 13.24 -7.83
N ASP A 24 -1.52 14.42 -7.77
CA ASP A 24 -0.20 14.66 -8.38
C ASP A 24 0.95 13.88 -7.73
N GLY A 25 0.96 13.73 -6.39
CA GLY A 25 1.95 12.94 -5.66
C GLY A 25 1.82 11.44 -5.99
N HIS A 26 0.61 10.90 -6.04
CA HIS A 26 0.36 9.54 -6.50
C HIS A 26 0.75 9.31 -7.96
N GLN A 27 0.41 10.26 -8.84
CA GLN A 27 0.85 10.20 -10.23
C GLN A 27 2.38 10.25 -10.34
N ALA A 28 3.08 10.96 -9.45
CA ALA A 28 4.54 10.95 -9.41
C ALA A 28 5.09 9.59 -8.97
N VAL A 29 4.55 8.98 -7.91
CA VAL A 29 4.89 7.61 -7.48
C VAL A 29 4.67 6.63 -8.64
N GLY A 30 3.50 6.65 -9.26
CA GLY A 30 3.15 5.77 -10.38
C GLY A 30 4.02 5.98 -11.63
N PHE A 31 4.36 7.24 -11.96
CA PHE A 31 5.25 7.56 -13.08
C PHE A 31 6.66 7.01 -12.86
N ILE A 32 7.23 7.22 -11.67
CA ILE A 32 8.55 6.71 -11.32
C ILE A 32 8.53 5.18 -11.40
N ALA A 33 7.48 4.55 -10.85
CA ALA A 33 7.36 3.11 -10.87
C ALA A 33 7.30 2.55 -12.31
N ASP A 34 6.40 3.07 -13.14
CA ASP A 34 6.27 2.69 -14.55
C ASP A 34 7.58 2.88 -15.34
N SER A 35 8.36 3.91 -15.00
CA SER A 35 9.63 4.18 -15.68
C SER A 35 10.68 3.11 -15.36
N LEU A 36 10.67 2.60 -14.12
CA LEU A 36 11.68 1.67 -13.60
C LEU A 36 11.33 0.17 -13.72
N LEU A 37 10.08 -0.17 -14.07
CA LEU A 37 9.65 -1.55 -14.26
C LEU A 37 10.45 -2.28 -15.35
N LYS A 38 10.69 -3.58 -15.13
CA LYS A 38 11.20 -4.47 -16.19
C LYS A 38 10.19 -4.64 -17.34
N PRO A 39 10.63 -4.88 -18.58
CA PRO A 39 9.73 -5.07 -19.72
C PRO A 39 8.69 -6.17 -19.52
N GLU A 40 9.08 -7.31 -18.93
CA GLU A 40 8.18 -8.41 -18.62
C GLU A 40 7.09 -8.01 -17.61
N THR A 41 7.44 -7.24 -16.57
CA THR A 41 6.49 -6.71 -15.58
C THR A 41 5.53 -5.71 -16.22
N LYS A 42 6.02 -4.86 -17.14
CA LYS A 42 5.18 -3.95 -17.92
C LYS A 42 4.12 -4.70 -18.72
N ALA A 43 4.48 -5.82 -19.34
CA ALA A 43 3.54 -6.64 -20.09
C ALA A 43 2.44 -7.25 -19.19
N VAL A 44 2.80 -7.75 -17.99
CA VAL A 44 1.82 -8.25 -17.02
C VAL A 44 0.93 -7.12 -16.49
N ARG A 45 1.49 -5.96 -16.18
CA ARG A 45 0.74 -4.76 -15.80
C ARG A 45 -0.28 -4.39 -16.89
N ASP A 46 0.15 -4.30 -18.14
CA ASP A 46 -0.72 -3.91 -19.26
C ASP A 46 -1.84 -4.92 -19.50
N PHE A 47 -1.58 -6.19 -19.20
CA PHE A 47 -2.60 -7.22 -19.20
C PHE A 47 -3.58 -7.07 -18.04
N LEU A 48 -3.11 -6.82 -16.81
CA LEU A 48 -3.93 -6.74 -15.60
C LEU A 48 -4.70 -5.43 -15.46
N LEU A 49 -4.28 -4.35 -16.12
CA LEU A 49 -4.95 -3.06 -16.06
C LEU A 49 -5.93 -2.86 -17.23
N PRO A 50 -6.96 -2.00 -17.07
CA PRO A 50 -7.80 -1.62 -18.21
C PRO A 50 -6.97 -1.02 -19.34
N SER A 51 -7.43 -1.18 -20.59
CA SER A 51 -6.69 -0.69 -21.76
C SER A 51 -6.31 0.80 -21.62
N GLY A 52 -5.03 1.10 -21.83
CA GLY A 52 -4.46 2.44 -21.71
C GLY A 52 -4.14 2.91 -20.28
N TRP A 53 -4.45 2.09 -19.25
CA TRP A 53 -4.05 2.39 -17.88
C TRP A 53 -2.61 1.95 -17.61
N ASN A 54 -1.95 2.71 -16.76
CA ASN A 54 -0.62 2.43 -16.22
C ASN A 54 -0.62 2.75 -14.71
N PHE A 55 0.52 2.68 -14.03
CA PHE A 55 0.57 3.02 -12.61
C PHE A 55 0.38 4.50 -12.35
N THR A 56 0.77 5.40 -13.25
CA THR A 56 0.44 6.83 -13.12
C THR A 56 -1.07 7.06 -12.96
N ARG A 57 -1.91 6.39 -13.77
CA ARG A 57 -3.38 6.46 -13.66
C ARG A 57 -3.93 5.63 -12.49
N SER A 58 -3.38 4.44 -12.26
CA SER A 58 -3.89 3.51 -11.25
C SER A 58 -3.63 4.00 -9.83
N ALA A 59 -2.53 4.73 -9.62
CA ALA A 59 -2.14 5.24 -8.32
C ALA A 59 -3.13 6.28 -7.75
N THR A 60 -4.08 6.84 -8.50
CA THR A 60 -5.12 7.72 -7.95
C THR A 60 -6.46 7.01 -7.72
N TRP A 61 -6.60 5.79 -8.23
CA TRP A 61 -7.89 5.11 -8.33
C TRP A 61 -8.52 4.81 -6.97
N ALA A 62 -7.75 4.34 -5.98
CA ALA A 62 -8.30 3.96 -4.68
C ALA A 62 -8.97 5.14 -3.96
N ASP A 63 -8.39 6.33 -4.09
CA ASP A 63 -8.93 7.57 -3.55
C ASP A 63 -10.18 8.07 -4.29
N GLU A 64 -10.29 7.81 -5.60
CA GLU A 64 -11.50 8.12 -6.37
C GLU A 64 -12.68 7.26 -5.90
N ILE A 65 -12.43 5.97 -5.66
CA ILE A 65 -13.47 4.99 -5.33
C ILE A 65 -13.83 4.93 -3.85
N LYS A 66 -12.95 5.33 -2.91
CA LYS A 66 -13.25 5.18 -1.47
C LYS A 66 -14.47 5.96 -0.98
N SER A 67 -14.89 6.98 -1.74
CA SER A 67 -16.11 7.74 -1.47
C SER A 67 -17.39 7.08 -2.03
N ASP A 68 -17.26 6.08 -2.91
CA ASP A 68 -18.38 5.28 -3.40
C ASP A 68 -18.92 4.39 -2.26
N PRO A 69 -20.24 4.35 -2.02
CA PRO A 69 -20.83 3.49 -0.99
C PRO A 69 -20.40 2.01 -1.06
N THR A 70 -20.10 1.48 -2.25
CA THR A 70 -19.65 0.10 -2.47
C THR A 70 -18.19 -0.14 -2.07
N PHE A 71 -17.39 0.92 -2.01
CA PHE A 71 -15.96 0.88 -1.68
C PHE A 71 -15.61 1.62 -0.38
N LYS A 72 -16.61 2.14 0.34
CA LYS A 72 -16.41 2.85 1.61
C LYS A 72 -15.58 2.06 2.64
N TRP A 73 -15.67 0.73 2.60
CA TRP A 73 -14.88 -0.18 3.44
C TRP A 73 -13.37 -0.05 3.24
N ALA A 74 -12.92 0.43 2.08
CA ALA A 74 -11.52 0.60 1.78
C ALA A 74 -10.91 1.88 2.39
N SER A 75 -11.72 2.79 2.94
CA SER A 75 -11.25 4.11 3.41
C SER A 75 -10.13 4.03 4.45
N ASN A 76 -10.22 3.07 5.38
CA ASN A 76 -9.22 2.90 6.45
C ASN A 76 -8.00 2.08 6.00
N LEU A 77 -7.99 1.58 4.76
CA LEU A 77 -6.83 0.85 4.22
C LEU A 77 -5.72 1.78 3.72
N HIS A 78 -5.92 3.10 3.77
CA HIS A 78 -4.98 4.10 3.28
C HIS A 78 -3.92 4.48 4.32
N PHE A 79 -4.10 4.13 5.60
CA PHE A 79 -3.20 4.54 6.67
C PHE A 79 -3.05 3.45 7.72
N ILE A 80 -2.09 3.66 8.62
CA ILE A 80 -1.96 2.96 9.89
C ILE A 80 -1.79 4.01 10.99
N ASP A 81 -2.72 4.04 11.95
CA ASP A 81 -2.69 5.02 13.02
C ASP A 81 -1.70 4.55 14.11
N SER A 82 -0.44 5.00 14.01
CA SER A 82 0.55 4.73 15.06
C SER A 82 0.15 5.40 16.37
N HIS A 83 0.13 4.63 17.46
CA HIS A 83 -0.10 5.12 18.83
C HIS A 83 1.23 5.27 19.59
N ASP A 84 2.17 5.96 18.94
CA ASP A 84 3.49 6.27 19.45
C ASP A 84 3.54 7.65 20.13
N VAL A 85 4.73 8.15 20.48
CA VAL A 85 4.87 9.39 21.25
C VAL A 85 5.51 10.45 20.36
N THR A 86 4.67 11.30 19.77
CA THR A 86 5.14 12.44 18.96
C THR A 86 5.72 13.54 19.87
N PRO A 87 6.49 14.50 19.33
CA PRO A 87 6.91 15.69 20.06
C PRO A 87 5.77 16.41 20.77
N LEU A 88 4.58 16.46 20.17
CA LEU A 88 3.40 17.10 20.78
C LEU A 88 2.82 16.32 21.97
N ASP A 89 3.05 15.01 22.06
CA ASP A 89 2.63 14.16 23.19
C ASP A 89 3.67 14.13 24.31
N ALA A 90 4.94 14.31 23.94
CA ALA A 90 6.07 14.07 24.82
C ALA A 90 6.12 15.03 26.02
N ASN A 91 6.49 14.48 27.17
CA ASN A 91 6.75 15.17 28.42
C ASN A 91 7.93 14.53 29.17
N GLU A 92 8.28 15.04 30.35
CA GLU A 92 9.45 14.58 31.12
C GLU A 92 9.46 13.07 31.41
N THR A 93 8.28 12.47 31.57
CA THR A 93 8.12 11.04 31.90
C THR A 93 7.75 10.16 30.70
N ASN A 94 7.47 10.77 29.54
CA ASN A 94 7.07 10.10 28.30
C ASN A 94 7.81 10.75 27.12
N PRO A 95 9.08 10.37 26.88
CA PRO A 95 9.89 11.01 25.84
C PRO A 95 9.42 10.64 24.43
N VAL A 96 9.80 11.47 23.46
CA VAL A 96 9.54 11.22 22.03
C VAL A 96 10.02 9.83 21.63
N LYS A 97 9.14 9.08 20.97
CA LYS A 97 9.43 7.74 20.47
C LYS A 97 8.52 7.47 19.29
N CYS A 98 9.10 7.32 18.11
CA CYS A 98 8.39 6.90 16.91
C CYS A 98 8.51 5.39 16.76
N SER A 99 7.40 4.76 16.42
CA SER A 99 7.34 3.32 16.17
C SER A 99 6.00 2.98 15.54
N VAL A 100 6.00 2.04 14.61
CA VAL A 100 4.80 1.36 14.12
C VAL A 100 4.84 -0.07 14.65
N ASP A 101 3.77 -0.51 15.31
CA ASP A 101 3.65 -1.85 15.88
C ASP A 101 2.29 -2.44 15.52
N LEU A 102 2.26 -3.54 14.75
CA LEU A 102 0.99 -4.10 14.28
C LEU A 102 0.10 -4.67 15.39
N ALA A 103 0.66 -5.11 16.52
CA ALA A 103 -0.16 -5.57 17.63
C ALA A 103 -0.88 -4.40 18.32
N ARG A 104 -0.25 -3.22 18.34
CA ARG A 104 -0.81 -1.98 18.89
C ARG A 104 -1.70 -1.23 17.88
N ASP A 105 -1.26 -1.14 16.63
CA ASP A 105 -1.77 -0.22 15.60
C ASP A 105 -2.53 -0.92 14.47
N GLY A 106 -2.54 -2.25 14.43
CA GLY A 106 -3.01 -3.01 13.27
C GLY A 106 -4.53 -3.00 13.05
N GLU A 107 -5.33 -2.40 13.93
CA GLU A 107 -6.79 -2.24 13.74
C GLU A 107 -7.52 -3.50 13.24
N ASN A 108 -7.19 -4.68 13.79
CA ASN A 108 -7.73 -5.97 13.36
C ASN A 108 -7.56 -6.25 11.85
N GLY A 109 -6.46 -5.80 11.23
CA GLY A 109 -6.14 -6.00 9.82
C GLY A 109 -6.71 -4.94 8.89
N VAL A 110 -7.31 -3.86 9.41
CA VAL A 110 -7.89 -2.76 8.62
C VAL A 110 -6.93 -1.57 8.63
N ASN A 111 -5.79 -1.73 7.97
CA ASN A 111 -4.76 -0.70 7.83
C ASN A 111 -3.96 -0.90 6.54
N VAL A 112 -3.13 0.08 6.16
CA VAL A 112 -2.33 0.06 4.93
C VAL A 112 -1.29 -1.06 4.88
N VAL A 113 -0.71 -1.44 6.01
CA VAL A 113 0.32 -2.50 6.07
C VAL A 113 -0.32 -3.86 5.73
N ASP A 114 -1.42 -4.19 6.40
CA ASP A 114 -2.18 -5.42 6.13
C ASP A 114 -2.85 -5.40 4.76
N ALA A 115 -3.31 -4.23 4.29
CA ALA A 115 -3.84 -4.07 2.94
C ALA A 115 -2.79 -4.43 1.88
N ILE A 116 -1.57 -3.89 1.99
CA ILE A 116 -0.47 -4.25 1.08
C ILE A 116 -0.23 -5.76 1.12
N GLY A 117 -0.18 -6.38 2.29
CA GLY A 117 -0.03 -7.84 2.41
C GLY A 117 -1.14 -8.62 1.69
N ASN A 118 -2.41 -8.27 1.95
CA ASN A 118 -3.56 -8.93 1.34
C ASN A 118 -3.58 -8.81 -0.19
N TYR A 119 -3.43 -7.58 -0.71
CA TYR A 119 -3.47 -7.37 -2.16
C TYR A 119 -2.24 -7.93 -2.88
N THR A 120 -1.12 -8.11 -2.18
CA THR A 120 0.04 -8.83 -2.72
C THR A 120 -0.30 -10.28 -3.03
N LEU A 121 -0.91 -10.98 -2.07
CA LEU A 121 -1.36 -12.36 -2.26
C LEU A 121 -2.37 -12.47 -3.41
N ARG A 122 -3.29 -11.49 -3.50
CA ARG A 122 -4.29 -11.43 -4.57
C ARG A 122 -3.66 -11.23 -5.94
N ALA A 123 -2.68 -10.33 -6.07
CA ALA A 123 -2.02 -10.03 -7.34
C ALA A 123 -1.16 -11.20 -7.86
N ALA A 124 -0.46 -11.89 -6.95
CA ALA A 124 0.54 -12.92 -7.28
C ALA A 124 -0.03 -14.32 -7.56
N ASP A 125 -1.24 -14.65 -7.08
CA ASP A 125 -1.80 -16.00 -7.21
C ASP A 125 -2.88 -16.07 -8.31
N ALA A 126 -2.42 -16.25 -9.56
CA ALA A 126 -3.28 -16.43 -10.73
C ALA A 126 -4.10 -17.73 -10.73
N ALA A 127 -3.72 -18.72 -9.91
CA ALA A 127 -4.45 -19.97 -9.80
C ALA A 127 -5.69 -19.81 -8.91
N LYS A 128 -5.60 -18.94 -7.89
CA LYS A 128 -6.68 -18.67 -6.94
C LYS A 128 -7.55 -17.47 -7.31
N TYR A 129 -6.96 -16.41 -7.89
CA TYR A 129 -7.67 -15.16 -8.16
C TYR A 129 -7.84 -14.91 -9.66
N ASN A 130 -9.06 -14.54 -10.05
CA ASN A 130 -9.39 -14.19 -11.44
C ASN A 130 -8.80 -12.83 -11.85
N TRP A 131 -8.92 -12.49 -13.12
CA TRP A 131 -8.39 -11.24 -13.68
C TRP A 131 -8.92 -10.00 -12.94
N ASP A 132 -10.23 -9.91 -12.67
CA ASP A 132 -10.82 -8.74 -12.00
C ASP A 132 -10.23 -8.52 -10.60
N ALA A 133 -10.12 -9.58 -9.80
CA ALA A 133 -9.55 -9.50 -8.45
C ALA A 133 -8.07 -9.12 -8.46
N ARG A 134 -7.32 -9.59 -9.48
CA ARG A 134 -5.91 -9.24 -9.68
C ARG A 134 -5.74 -7.81 -10.18
N SER A 135 -6.60 -7.36 -11.09
CA SER A 135 -6.65 -5.99 -11.58
C SER A 135 -6.90 -5.00 -10.44
N GLU A 136 -7.90 -5.29 -9.60
CA GLU A 136 -8.20 -4.53 -8.40
C GLU A 136 -7.00 -4.49 -7.45
N ALA A 137 -6.38 -5.65 -7.20
CA ALA A 137 -5.22 -5.74 -6.32
C ALA A 137 -4.05 -4.88 -6.81
N VAL A 138 -3.74 -4.92 -8.11
CA VAL A 138 -2.66 -4.10 -8.69
C VAL A 138 -2.97 -2.60 -8.57
N LYS A 139 -4.23 -2.19 -8.74
CA LYS A 139 -4.63 -0.78 -8.56
C LYS A 139 -4.47 -0.34 -7.10
N PHE A 140 -4.94 -1.15 -6.14
CA PHE A 140 -4.76 -0.84 -4.72
C PHE A 140 -3.28 -0.78 -4.33
N LEU A 141 -2.47 -1.75 -4.74
CA LEU A 141 -1.03 -1.74 -4.46
C LEU A 141 -0.33 -0.52 -5.07
N SER A 142 -0.72 -0.08 -6.27
CA SER A 142 -0.16 1.13 -6.89
C SER A 142 -0.45 2.41 -6.11
N HIS A 143 -1.51 2.41 -5.29
CA HIS A 143 -1.88 3.51 -4.41
C HIS A 143 -1.22 3.38 -3.04
N PHE A 144 -1.46 2.27 -2.33
CA PHE A 144 -1.04 2.07 -0.94
C PHE A 144 0.48 2.10 -0.72
N VAL A 145 1.28 1.69 -1.71
CA VAL A 145 2.74 1.84 -1.62
C VAL A 145 3.16 3.32 -1.69
N GLY A 146 2.34 4.18 -2.32
CA GLY A 146 2.46 5.63 -2.19
C GLY A 146 2.10 6.08 -0.78
N ASP A 147 0.89 5.76 -0.31
CA ASP A 147 0.36 6.19 1.00
C ASP A 147 1.34 5.93 2.13
N ILE A 148 1.87 4.70 2.19
CA ILE A 148 2.74 4.26 3.29
C ILE A 148 4.05 5.06 3.39
N THR A 149 4.42 5.81 2.36
CA THR A 149 5.59 6.70 2.38
C THR A 149 5.27 8.12 2.85
N GLN A 150 3.99 8.49 2.95
CA GLN A 150 3.55 9.77 3.51
C GLN A 150 3.60 9.67 5.05
N PRO A 151 4.43 10.45 5.76
CA PRO A 151 4.61 10.31 7.22
C PRO A 151 3.33 10.33 8.05
N LEU A 152 2.38 11.19 7.72
CA LEU A 152 1.10 11.33 8.42
C LEU A 152 0.11 10.20 8.11
N HIS A 153 0.37 9.33 7.13
CA HIS A 153 -0.36 8.08 6.90
C HIS A 153 0.10 6.94 7.81
N ALA A 154 1.23 7.12 8.49
CA ALA A 154 1.73 6.21 9.51
C ALA A 154 1.71 6.90 10.89
N CYS A 155 0.63 7.64 11.20
CA CYS A 155 0.53 8.46 12.41
C CYS A 155 -0.90 8.64 12.91
N GLY A 156 -1.20 8.19 14.14
CA GLY A 156 -2.52 8.39 14.75
C GLY A 156 -2.73 9.79 15.35
N LYS A 157 -1.66 10.58 15.51
CA LYS A 157 -1.73 11.90 16.16
C LYS A 157 -2.66 12.85 15.40
N LEU A 158 -3.71 13.32 16.09
CA LEU A 158 -4.69 14.24 15.52
C LEU A 158 -5.30 13.73 14.20
N LEU A 159 -5.54 12.41 14.11
CA LEU A 159 -6.02 11.71 12.91
C LEU A 159 -5.08 11.94 11.72
N GLY A 160 -3.80 11.58 11.87
CA GLY A 160 -2.77 11.91 10.88
C GLY A 160 -2.64 13.41 10.63
N GLY A 161 -2.88 14.25 11.63
CA GLY A 161 -2.86 15.71 11.47
C GLY A 161 -4.05 16.32 10.71
N ASN A 162 -5.10 15.55 10.41
CA ASN A 162 -6.36 16.09 9.89
C ASN A 162 -7.09 17.00 10.91
N GLN A 163 -6.74 16.91 12.18
CA GLN A 163 -7.26 17.81 13.23
C GLN A 163 -6.27 18.91 13.65
N PHE A 164 -5.12 19.04 12.96
CA PHE A 164 -4.20 20.15 13.16
C PHE A 164 -4.48 21.24 12.12
N PHE A 165 -5.23 22.27 12.51
CA PHE A 165 -5.54 23.40 11.63
C PHE A 165 -4.40 24.41 11.56
N THR A 166 -4.12 24.92 10.36
CA THR A 166 -2.94 25.75 10.08
C THR A 166 -3.28 26.89 9.10
N THR A 167 -2.31 27.78 8.88
CA THR A 167 -2.33 28.79 7.83
C THR A 167 -1.35 28.37 6.74
N TRP A 168 -1.68 28.65 5.48
CA TRP A 168 -0.81 28.39 4.35
C TRP A 168 -0.84 29.60 3.42
N GLU A 169 0.31 30.22 3.21
CA GLU A 169 0.45 31.40 2.34
C GLU A 169 -0.55 32.51 2.69
N GLY A 170 -0.64 32.82 3.98
CA GLY A 170 -1.54 33.83 4.54
C GLY A 170 -3.02 33.43 4.62
N ASN A 171 -3.39 32.22 4.18
CA ASN A 171 -4.77 31.77 4.12
C ASN A 171 -5.05 30.63 5.12
N GLN A 172 -6.19 30.67 5.80
CA GLN A 172 -6.64 29.60 6.70
C GLN A 172 -7.56 28.59 6.01
N THR A 173 -8.00 28.90 4.79
CA THR A 173 -8.96 28.09 4.04
C THR A 173 -8.57 28.01 2.58
N TYR A 174 -8.95 26.91 1.93
CA TYR A 174 -8.86 26.70 0.49
C TYR A 174 -10.19 26.24 -0.08
N VAL A 175 -10.34 26.29 -1.41
CA VAL A 175 -11.51 25.76 -2.10
C VAL A 175 -11.11 24.49 -2.85
N TYR A 176 -11.83 23.40 -2.60
CA TYR A 176 -11.67 22.14 -3.32
C TYR A 176 -13.03 21.59 -3.69
N ASN A 177 -13.20 21.23 -4.98
CA ASN A 177 -14.48 20.77 -5.53
C ASN A 177 -15.68 21.65 -5.14
N GLY A 178 -15.49 22.98 -5.19
CA GLY A 178 -16.51 23.97 -4.88
C GLY A 178 -16.85 24.13 -3.39
N ARG A 179 -16.07 23.52 -2.48
CA ARG A 179 -16.25 23.63 -1.03
C ARG A 179 -15.09 24.34 -0.38
N THR A 180 -15.40 25.23 0.55
CA THR A 180 -14.40 25.85 1.42
C THR A 180 -14.02 24.90 2.55
N SER A 181 -12.75 24.55 2.61
CA SER A 181 -12.13 23.73 3.66
C SER A 181 -11.08 24.54 4.40
N LYS A 182 -10.84 24.24 5.67
CA LYS A 182 -9.69 24.79 6.40
C LYS A 182 -8.40 24.13 5.91
N PHE A 183 -7.24 24.75 6.04
CA PHE A 183 -5.98 24.01 5.92
C PHE A 183 -5.76 23.12 7.14
N GLN A 184 -5.39 21.86 6.89
CA GLN A 184 -4.92 20.89 7.89
C GLN A 184 -3.44 20.58 7.62
N LEU A 185 -2.68 20.16 8.63
CA LEU A 185 -1.32 19.68 8.41
C LEU A 185 -1.26 18.55 7.38
N HIS A 186 -2.21 17.62 7.44
CA HIS A 186 -2.30 16.48 6.52
C HIS A 186 -2.33 16.92 5.05
N VAL A 187 -3.31 17.77 4.67
CA VAL A 187 -3.44 18.23 3.28
C VAL A 187 -2.24 19.07 2.82
N LEU A 188 -1.50 19.71 3.74
CA LEU A 188 -0.25 20.37 3.37
C LEU A 188 0.79 19.37 2.87
N TRP A 189 0.97 18.26 3.58
CA TRP A 189 1.89 17.20 3.16
C TRP A 189 1.44 16.53 1.86
N ASP A 190 0.15 16.23 1.73
CA ASP A 190 -0.37 15.53 0.55
C ASP A 190 -0.33 16.39 -0.72
N VAL A 191 -0.71 17.67 -0.61
CA VAL A 191 -1.05 18.49 -1.77
C VAL A 191 -0.16 19.73 -1.84
N TYR A 192 -0.17 20.55 -0.79
CA TYR A 192 0.29 21.93 -0.93
C TYR A 192 1.82 22.08 -0.87
N ILE A 193 2.54 21.24 -0.11
CA ILE A 193 4.00 21.20 -0.12
C ILE A 193 4.51 20.74 -1.50
N PRO A 194 4.05 19.59 -2.07
CA PRO A 194 4.39 19.22 -3.45
C PRO A 194 4.02 20.30 -4.46
N GLN A 195 2.81 20.87 -4.39
CA GLN A 195 2.34 21.87 -5.35
C GLN A 195 3.18 23.15 -5.31
N LYS A 196 3.49 23.65 -4.11
CA LYS A 196 4.36 24.82 -3.94
C LYS A 196 5.75 24.56 -4.47
N ASP A 197 6.30 23.38 -4.20
CA ASP A 197 7.60 22.97 -4.74
C ASP A 197 7.63 22.97 -6.27
N VAL A 198 6.59 22.39 -6.89
CA VAL A 198 6.45 22.41 -8.36
C VAL A 198 6.32 23.82 -8.91
N ASN A 199 5.57 24.69 -8.25
CA ASN A 199 5.41 26.08 -8.67
C ASN A 199 6.73 26.87 -8.57
N GLU A 200 7.45 26.74 -7.46
CA GLU A 200 8.66 27.53 -7.18
C GLU A 200 9.90 27.00 -7.92
N ASN A 201 10.08 25.68 -7.96
CA ASN A 201 11.32 25.07 -8.43
C ASN A 201 11.20 24.47 -9.84
N PHE A 202 9.99 24.32 -10.36
CA PHE A 202 9.73 23.69 -11.67
C PHE A 202 8.78 24.51 -12.57
N GLY A 203 8.46 25.76 -12.19
CA GLY A 203 7.61 26.65 -12.97
C GLY A 203 6.19 26.11 -13.20
N GLY A 204 5.66 25.33 -12.25
CA GLY A 204 4.35 24.68 -12.37
C GLY A 204 4.35 23.40 -13.21
N ASN A 205 5.52 22.91 -13.66
CA ASN A 205 5.62 21.78 -14.57
C ASN A 205 5.78 20.43 -13.82
N TRP A 206 4.67 19.73 -13.63
CA TRP A 206 4.65 18.40 -13.03
C TRP A 206 5.41 17.32 -13.82
N VAL A 207 5.57 17.47 -15.14
CA VAL A 207 6.38 16.54 -15.94
C VAL A 207 7.85 16.71 -15.59
N ALA A 208 8.32 17.96 -15.50
CA ALA A 208 9.69 18.26 -15.09
C ALA A 208 9.97 17.80 -13.65
N TYR A 209 9.03 18.00 -12.73
CA TYR A 209 9.13 17.50 -11.35
C TYR A 209 9.31 15.98 -11.29
N ARG A 210 8.44 15.24 -11.96
CA ARG A 210 8.48 13.77 -12.03
C ARG A 210 9.80 13.26 -12.64
N GLN A 211 10.24 13.88 -13.73
CA GLN A 211 11.51 13.53 -14.35
C GLN A 211 12.69 13.85 -13.43
N PHE A 212 12.66 14.97 -12.70
CA PHE A 212 13.69 15.32 -11.73
C PHE A 212 13.80 14.27 -10.61
N LEU A 213 12.68 13.80 -10.06
CA LEU A 213 12.70 12.76 -9.05
C LEU A 213 13.29 11.45 -9.60
N LEU A 214 12.85 11.02 -10.78
CA LEU A 214 13.39 9.83 -11.45
C LEU A 214 14.90 9.96 -11.72
N ASP A 215 15.33 11.09 -12.26
CA ASP A 215 16.74 11.36 -12.54
C ASP A 215 17.60 11.31 -11.27
N ASN A 216 17.09 11.79 -10.13
CA ASN A 216 17.82 11.71 -8.86
C ASN A 216 17.97 10.27 -8.35
N ILE A 217 16.98 9.41 -8.59
CA ILE A 217 17.08 7.97 -8.30
C ILE A 217 18.09 7.31 -9.25
N GLU A 218 18.03 7.59 -10.54
CA GLU A 218 18.86 6.86 -11.52
C GLU A 218 20.33 7.28 -11.50
N LYS A 219 20.58 8.59 -11.43
CA LYS A 219 21.89 9.19 -11.69
C LYS A 219 22.25 10.39 -10.80
N GLY A 220 21.33 10.87 -9.95
CA GLY A 220 21.56 12.03 -9.09
C GLY A 220 21.86 11.67 -7.64
N GLU A 221 21.39 12.50 -6.71
CA GLU A 221 21.75 12.44 -5.29
C GLU A 221 21.44 11.09 -4.64
N TRP A 222 20.37 10.43 -5.09
CA TRP A 222 19.87 9.20 -4.47
C TRP A 222 20.39 7.92 -5.14
N ALA A 223 21.18 8.03 -6.20
CA ALA A 223 21.60 6.88 -6.99
C ALA A 223 22.43 5.86 -6.19
N GLN A 224 23.21 6.33 -5.21
CA GLN A 224 24.04 5.48 -4.35
C GLN A 224 23.29 4.88 -3.15
N GLU A 225 22.15 5.46 -2.75
CA GLU A 225 21.39 5.00 -1.57
C GLU A 225 20.09 4.29 -1.92
N LYS A 226 19.57 4.38 -3.15
CA LYS A 226 18.24 3.83 -3.50
C LYS A 226 18.05 2.36 -3.13
N ASP A 227 19.09 1.54 -3.20
CA ASP A 227 19.00 0.13 -2.87
C ASP A 227 18.84 -0.10 -1.36
N THR A 228 19.26 0.85 -0.52
CA THR A 228 18.99 0.80 0.93
C THR A 228 17.51 1.05 1.23
N TRP A 229 16.76 1.71 0.33
CA TRP A 229 15.33 1.97 0.53
C TRP A 229 14.46 0.71 0.47
N LEU A 230 15.02 -0.40 -0.03
CA LEU A 230 14.40 -1.73 -0.07
C LEU A 230 14.76 -2.60 1.14
N GLN A 231 15.73 -2.19 1.97
CA GLN A 231 16.16 -2.98 3.12
C GLN A 231 15.00 -3.25 4.05
N CYS A 232 14.96 -4.47 4.56
CA CYS A 232 13.85 -4.99 5.34
C CYS A 232 14.33 -6.02 6.37
N ASN A 233 13.57 -6.15 7.45
CA ASN A 233 13.65 -7.29 8.34
C ASN A 233 12.77 -8.46 7.83
N PRO A 234 13.33 -9.62 7.42
CA PRO A 234 12.56 -10.73 6.85
C PRO A 234 11.42 -11.25 7.74
N THR A 235 11.52 -11.05 9.06
CA THR A 235 10.49 -11.50 10.02
C THR A 235 9.22 -10.66 10.01
N THR A 236 9.24 -9.47 9.39
CA THR A 236 8.09 -8.56 9.28
C THR A 236 7.40 -8.63 7.90
N SER A 237 7.87 -9.53 7.02
CA SER A 237 7.30 -9.74 5.69
C SER A 237 6.01 -10.57 5.73
N PRO A 238 4.88 -10.09 5.16
CA PRO A 238 3.63 -10.85 5.08
C PRO A 238 3.74 -12.18 4.32
N THR A 239 4.76 -12.34 3.47
CA THR A 239 4.98 -13.54 2.65
C THR A 239 6.25 -14.30 3.05
N GLY A 240 6.99 -13.83 4.05
CA GLY A 240 8.35 -14.30 4.37
C GLY A 240 9.40 -13.92 3.32
N ASN A 241 9.05 -13.14 2.30
CA ASN A 241 9.98 -12.61 1.32
C ASN A 241 10.65 -11.34 1.88
N PRO A 242 12.00 -11.29 2.00
CA PRO A 242 12.72 -10.15 2.55
C PRO A 242 12.59 -8.84 1.74
N ASP A 243 11.95 -8.85 0.57
CA ASP A 243 11.76 -7.65 -0.26
C ASP A 243 10.30 -7.12 -0.22
N GLN A 244 9.47 -7.61 0.72
CA GLN A 244 8.04 -7.30 0.82
C GLN A 244 7.67 -6.84 2.23
N CYS A 245 8.05 -5.60 2.60
CA CYS A 245 8.09 -5.21 4.00
C CYS A 245 7.36 -3.90 4.27
N PRO A 246 6.01 -3.91 4.12
CA PRO A 246 5.21 -2.72 4.33
C PRO A 246 5.35 -2.17 5.76
N LEU A 247 5.60 -3.01 6.78
CA LEU A 247 5.84 -2.52 8.14
C LEU A 247 7.13 -1.68 8.25
N ASP A 248 8.20 -2.08 7.56
CA ASP A 248 9.46 -1.32 7.55
C ASP A 248 9.27 0.00 6.76
N TRP A 249 8.47 0.00 5.69
CA TRP A 249 8.15 1.22 4.94
C TRP A 249 7.29 2.19 5.76
N ALA A 250 6.33 1.68 6.53
CA ALA A 250 5.55 2.48 7.48
C ALA A 250 6.43 3.04 8.60
N THR A 251 7.38 2.24 9.09
CA THR A 251 8.35 2.70 10.11
C THR A 251 9.24 3.81 9.56
N ASP A 252 9.80 3.62 8.35
CA ASP A 252 10.64 4.62 7.66
C ASP A 252 9.92 5.95 7.41
N SER A 253 8.63 5.95 7.08
CA SER A 253 7.85 7.18 6.96
C SER A 253 7.45 7.76 8.33
N ASN A 254 7.10 6.89 9.29
CA ASN A 254 6.72 7.29 10.64
C ASN A 254 7.86 8.02 11.37
N GLU A 255 9.12 7.68 11.13
CA GLU A 255 10.28 8.36 11.76
C GLU A 255 10.26 9.89 11.59
N PHE A 256 9.74 10.41 10.47
CA PHE A 256 9.63 11.85 10.25
C PHE A 256 8.62 12.53 11.19
N ASN A 257 7.68 11.78 11.76
CA ASN A 257 6.74 12.27 12.78
C ASN A 257 7.46 12.70 14.05
N CYS A 258 8.59 12.08 14.40
CA CYS A 258 9.34 12.44 15.61
C CYS A 258 10.33 13.58 15.40
N GLY A 259 10.66 13.87 14.14
CA GLY A 259 11.48 15.00 13.76
C GLY A 259 10.60 16.14 13.25
N VAL A 260 10.64 16.34 11.94
CA VAL A 260 10.18 17.58 11.29
C VAL A 260 8.66 17.77 11.30
N VAL A 261 7.87 16.69 11.21
CA VAL A 261 6.42 16.82 10.97
C VAL A 261 5.75 17.50 12.17
N TRP A 262 6.09 17.04 13.37
CA TRP A 262 5.52 17.50 14.64
C TRP A 262 6.48 18.38 15.46
N ASP A 263 7.54 18.91 14.84
CA ASP A 263 8.49 19.80 15.50
C ASP A 263 7.76 21.02 16.08
N LYS A 264 7.88 21.22 17.40
CA LYS A 264 7.16 22.28 18.12
C LYS A 264 7.54 23.68 17.66
N ALA A 265 8.82 23.90 17.32
CA ALA A 265 9.31 25.21 16.91
C ALA A 265 8.84 25.53 15.49
N LEU A 266 8.93 24.57 14.56
CA LEU A 266 8.47 24.75 13.20
C LEU A 266 6.95 24.93 13.13
N LEU A 267 6.18 24.24 13.97
CA LEU A 267 4.73 24.35 14.01
C LEU A 267 4.21 25.62 14.70
N ALA A 268 5.01 26.25 15.57
CA ALA A 268 4.64 27.48 16.29
C ALA A 268 4.71 28.76 15.44
N GLY A 269 5.21 28.66 14.19
CA GLY A 269 5.31 29.78 13.26
C GLY A 269 6.19 30.95 13.74
N THR A 270 6.02 32.13 13.14
CA THR A 270 6.88 33.32 13.36
C THR A 270 6.38 34.29 14.43
N GLY A 271 5.35 33.95 15.21
CA GLY A 271 4.86 34.78 16.32
C GLY A 271 4.09 36.06 15.92
N THR A 272 3.64 36.18 14.67
CA THR A 272 2.73 37.25 14.20
C THR A 272 1.26 36.77 14.19
N SER A 273 0.27 37.63 13.89
CA SER A 273 -1.17 37.28 13.93
C SER A 273 -1.59 36.12 13.00
N THR A 274 -0.69 35.66 12.12
CA THR A 274 -0.75 34.42 11.32
C THR A 274 0.01 33.27 11.99
N ALA A 275 -0.16 33.10 13.30
CA ALA A 275 0.76 32.38 14.19
C ALA A 275 1.17 30.95 13.77
N ASN A 276 0.50 30.29 12.82
CA ASN A 276 0.88 28.97 12.32
C ASN A 276 0.93 28.91 10.78
N ASP A 277 1.52 29.91 10.09
CA ASP A 277 1.75 29.81 8.64
C ASP A 277 2.94 28.91 8.32
N LEU A 278 2.67 27.76 7.69
CA LEU A 278 3.66 26.73 7.42
C LEU A 278 4.30 26.83 6.02
N ALA A 279 3.96 27.86 5.23
CA ALA A 279 4.55 28.07 3.90
C ALA A 279 5.98 28.66 3.94
N GLY A 280 6.47 29.04 5.13
CA GLY A 280 7.81 29.58 5.36
C GLY A 280 8.84 28.50 5.71
N GLU A 281 9.43 28.60 6.90
CA GLU A 281 10.51 27.70 7.35
C GLU A 281 10.08 26.23 7.36
N TYR A 282 8.85 25.93 7.80
CA TYR A 282 8.31 24.57 7.79
C TYR A 282 8.37 23.94 6.39
N TYR A 283 7.84 24.63 5.37
CA TYR A 283 7.94 24.20 3.97
C TYR A 283 9.39 23.98 3.54
N GLN A 284 10.29 24.94 3.82
CA GLN A 284 11.71 24.84 3.43
C GLN A 284 12.40 23.59 4.03
N LYS A 285 12.00 23.17 5.23
CA LYS A 285 12.52 21.96 5.88
C LYS A 285 11.88 20.67 5.37
N THR A 286 10.66 20.74 4.84
CA THR A 286 9.85 19.54 4.53
C THR A 286 9.77 19.19 3.05
N TYR A 287 9.83 20.14 2.12
CA TYR A 287 9.74 19.82 0.68
C TYR A 287 10.85 18.85 0.20
N PRO A 288 12.12 18.89 0.66
CA PRO A 288 13.12 17.90 0.25
C PRO A 288 12.79 16.49 0.75
N ILE A 289 12.18 16.39 1.93
CA ILE A 289 11.72 15.13 2.52
C ILE A 289 10.55 14.58 1.70
N VAL A 290 9.57 15.42 1.38
CA VAL A 290 8.43 15.06 0.52
C VAL A 290 8.90 14.52 -0.83
N ARG A 291 9.85 15.19 -1.50
CA ARG A 291 10.47 14.70 -2.74
C ARG A 291 11.04 13.29 -2.57
N LYS A 292 11.85 13.07 -1.51
CA LYS A 292 12.51 11.79 -1.25
C LYS A 292 11.51 10.69 -0.89
N GLN A 293 10.44 11.00 -0.16
CA GLN A 293 9.40 10.02 0.18
C GLN A 293 8.58 9.61 -1.05
N ILE A 294 8.20 10.55 -1.93
CA ILE A 294 7.56 10.25 -3.23
C ILE A 294 8.50 9.38 -4.09
N ALA A 295 9.80 9.70 -4.13
CA ALA A 295 10.81 8.94 -4.86
C ALA A 295 10.97 7.52 -4.32
N LYS A 296 11.04 7.35 -2.99
CA LYS A 296 11.03 6.05 -2.31
C LYS A 296 9.78 5.26 -2.65
N GLY A 297 8.59 5.88 -2.62
CA GLY A 297 7.33 5.24 -2.99
C GLY A 297 7.37 4.67 -4.41
N GLY A 298 7.82 5.46 -5.38
CA GLY A 298 7.97 5.03 -6.77
C GLY A 298 9.00 3.91 -6.96
N TYR A 299 10.17 4.03 -6.29
CA TYR A 299 11.22 3.02 -6.36
C TYR A 299 10.77 1.69 -5.73
N ARG A 300 10.20 1.74 -4.53
CA ARG A 300 9.64 0.57 -3.82
C ARG A 300 8.56 -0.08 -4.67
N LEU A 301 7.61 0.69 -5.21
CA LEU A 301 6.54 0.16 -6.06
C LEU A 301 7.07 -0.56 -7.29
N ALA A 302 8.06 0.00 -8.00
CA ALA A 302 8.68 -0.68 -9.15
C ALA A 302 9.28 -2.04 -8.78
N LYS A 303 10.14 -2.05 -7.76
CA LYS A 303 10.87 -3.26 -7.35
C LYS A 303 9.93 -4.30 -6.77
N PHE A 304 8.96 -3.86 -5.99
CA PHE A 304 7.91 -4.70 -5.46
C PHE A 304 7.08 -5.36 -6.58
N MET A 305 6.67 -4.59 -7.58
CA MET A 305 5.90 -5.10 -8.73
C MET A 305 6.71 -6.08 -9.59
N ASP A 306 8.01 -5.80 -9.80
CA ASP A 306 8.92 -6.71 -10.49
C ASP A 306 9.05 -8.07 -9.78
N ILE A 307 8.82 -8.13 -8.47
CA ILE A 307 8.86 -9.36 -7.68
C ILE A 307 7.50 -10.07 -7.73
N ILE A 308 6.41 -9.38 -7.39
CA ILE A 308 5.10 -10.02 -7.23
C ILE A 308 4.50 -10.48 -8.57
N LEU A 309 4.85 -9.80 -9.67
CA LEU A 309 4.35 -10.12 -11.01
C LEU A 309 5.33 -10.99 -11.83
N ALA A 310 6.47 -11.38 -11.25
CA ALA A 310 7.43 -12.25 -11.92
C ALA A 310 6.78 -13.58 -12.33
N GLY A 311 6.98 -13.98 -13.60
CA GLY A 311 6.45 -15.25 -14.14
C GLY A 311 4.93 -15.31 -14.31
N GLN A 312 4.21 -14.22 -14.05
CA GLN A 312 2.76 -14.17 -14.20
C GLN A 312 2.34 -14.06 -15.68
N PRO A 313 1.14 -14.55 -16.04
CA PRO A 313 0.67 -14.48 -17.42
C PRO A 313 0.43 -13.02 -17.85
N ALA A 314 0.94 -12.68 -19.03
CA ALA A 314 0.71 -11.39 -19.70
C ALA A 314 -0.36 -11.46 -20.80
N SER A 315 -1.13 -12.56 -20.86
CA SER A 315 -2.26 -12.74 -21.77
C SER A 315 -3.18 -13.86 -21.28
N ASN A 316 -4.39 -13.94 -21.83
CA ASN A 316 -5.34 -15.04 -21.57
C ASN A 316 -4.94 -16.39 -22.22
N SER A 317 -3.71 -16.54 -22.72
CA SER A 317 -3.33 -17.78 -23.41
C SER A 317 -3.16 -18.93 -22.42
N THR A 318 -4.11 -19.84 -22.44
CA THR A 318 -3.95 -21.21 -21.97
C THR A 318 -2.81 -21.82 -22.76
N THR A 319 -1.62 -21.92 -22.17
CA THR A 319 -0.53 -22.71 -22.78
C THR A 319 -0.95 -24.18 -22.73
N THR A 320 -1.67 -24.64 -23.75
CA THR A 320 -1.79 -26.06 -24.03
C THR A 320 -0.42 -26.51 -24.55
N THR A 321 0.42 -26.99 -23.64
CA THR A 321 1.65 -27.71 -24.02
C THR A 321 1.22 -29.00 -24.72
N SER A 322 1.05 -28.96 -26.04
CA SER A 322 0.96 -30.17 -26.85
C SER A 322 2.36 -30.78 -26.89
N ILE A 323 2.61 -31.76 -26.01
CA ILE A 323 3.78 -32.63 -26.14
C ILE A 323 3.56 -33.46 -27.39
N ALA A 324 4.19 -33.06 -28.50
CA ALA A 324 4.29 -33.89 -29.68
C ALA A 324 5.34 -34.97 -29.43
N THR A 325 4.89 -36.13 -28.91
CA THR A 325 5.74 -37.31 -28.79
C THR A 325 6.08 -37.81 -30.19
N THR A 326 7.28 -37.48 -30.68
CA THR A 326 7.82 -38.04 -31.91
C THR A 326 8.36 -39.44 -31.59
N THR A 327 7.62 -40.48 -31.94
CA THR A 327 8.08 -41.86 -31.86
C THR A 327 9.12 -42.09 -32.97
N GLN A 328 10.41 -41.99 -32.66
CA GLN A 328 11.47 -42.49 -33.55
C GLN A 328 11.54 -44.01 -33.43
N SER A 329 11.19 -44.70 -34.53
CA SER A 329 11.48 -46.13 -34.71
C SER A 329 12.98 -46.30 -34.96
N ALA A 330 13.66 -46.98 -34.04
CA ALA A 330 15.06 -47.37 -34.22
C ALA A 330 15.16 -48.46 -35.30
N THR A 331 15.82 -48.16 -36.41
CA THR A 331 16.22 -49.15 -37.41
C THR A 331 17.66 -49.54 -37.13
N ALA A 332 17.87 -50.80 -36.77
CA ALA A 332 19.19 -51.37 -36.54
C ALA A 332 19.99 -51.43 -37.85
N THR A 333 21.22 -50.90 -37.83
CA THR A 333 22.20 -51.15 -38.90
C THR A 333 23.51 -51.62 -38.26
N SER A 334 23.90 -52.84 -38.59
CA SER A 334 25.18 -53.47 -38.28
C SER A 334 26.29 -52.93 -39.17
N GLY A 335 27.49 -52.65 -38.64
CA GLY A 335 28.64 -52.37 -39.50
C GLY A 335 29.91 -51.86 -38.81
N THR A 336 30.74 -52.83 -38.42
CA THR A 336 32.21 -52.83 -38.57
C THR A 336 33.10 -52.08 -37.56
N THR A 337 33.97 -52.89 -36.97
CA THR A 337 35.15 -52.67 -36.12
C THR A 337 36.25 -51.81 -36.74
N SER A 338 36.90 -50.97 -35.93
CA SER A 338 38.38 -50.91 -35.85
C SER A 338 38.87 -50.22 -34.58
N SER A 339 40.02 -50.69 -34.09
CA SER A 339 40.72 -50.47 -32.82
C SER A 339 41.53 -49.16 -32.72
N ILE A 340 41.81 -48.67 -31.50
CA ILE A 340 43.17 -48.54 -30.88
C ILE A 340 43.13 -47.81 -29.50
N ALA A 341 43.72 -48.48 -28.51
CA ALA A 341 44.50 -48.09 -27.31
C ALA A 341 44.13 -46.89 -26.38
N THR A 342 43.61 -47.26 -25.20
CA THR A 342 44.15 -47.08 -23.83
C THR A 342 44.95 -45.83 -23.42
N THR A 343 44.45 -45.12 -22.39
CA THR A 343 45.24 -44.65 -21.22
C THR A 343 44.32 -44.54 -19.97
N THR A 344 44.73 -45.21 -18.89
CA THR A 344 44.26 -45.21 -17.49
C THR A 344 44.54 -43.86 -16.79
N GLN A 345 43.89 -43.35 -15.73
CA GLN A 345 43.30 -43.91 -14.50
C GLN A 345 42.49 -42.78 -13.74
N PRO A 346 42.01 -42.90 -12.48
CA PRO A 346 40.59 -42.71 -12.14
C PRO A 346 40.28 -41.56 -11.16
N ALA A 347 39.00 -41.20 -11.02
CA ALA A 347 38.48 -40.60 -9.79
C ALA A 347 36.98 -40.93 -9.63
N GLU A 348 36.66 -41.53 -8.49
CA GLU A 348 35.34 -41.89 -8.00
C GLU A 348 34.47 -40.65 -7.78
N HIS A 349 33.20 -40.70 -8.22
CA HIS A 349 32.14 -39.97 -7.53
C HIS A 349 30.85 -40.78 -7.60
N THR A 350 30.42 -41.18 -6.41
CA THR A 350 29.21 -41.91 -6.08
C THR A 350 27.95 -41.14 -6.47
N SER A 351 27.12 -41.78 -7.27
CA SER A 351 25.74 -41.38 -7.53
C SER A 351 24.84 -41.71 -6.34
N CYS A 352 23.95 -40.78 -5.96
CA CYS A 352 22.69 -41.15 -5.31
C CYS A 352 21.59 -40.24 -5.83
N SER A 353 20.75 -40.78 -6.72
CA SER A 353 19.54 -40.19 -7.24
C SER A 353 18.37 -40.87 -6.53
N THR A 354 17.61 -40.12 -5.74
CA THR A 354 16.34 -40.59 -5.16
C THR A 354 15.19 -39.85 -5.81
N THR A 355 14.55 -40.53 -6.75
CA THR A 355 13.25 -40.16 -7.34
C THR A 355 12.15 -40.70 -6.45
N SER A 356 11.27 -39.83 -5.96
CA SER A 356 10.02 -40.22 -5.30
C SER A 356 8.84 -39.87 -6.21
N THR A 357 8.21 -40.89 -6.79
CA THR A 357 7.00 -40.75 -7.60
C THR A 357 5.78 -40.91 -6.70
N ILE A 358 4.91 -39.89 -6.65
CA ILE A 358 3.57 -39.98 -6.03
C ILE A 358 2.56 -40.18 -7.16
N THR A 359 1.83 -41.28 -7.12
CA THR A 359 0.74 -41.57 -8.06
C THR A 359 -0.57 -41.03 -7.48
N VAL A 360 -1.23 -40.11 -8.18
CA VAL A 360 -2.60 -39.66 -7.86
C VAL A 360 -3.55 -40.20 -8.92
N THR A 361 -4.50 -41.03 -8.50
CA THR A 361 -5.59 -41.55 -9.34
C THR A 361 -6.71 -40.51 -9.37
N VAL A 362 -7.13 -40.07 -10.56
CA VAL A 362 -8.29 -39.17 -10.73
C VAL A 362 -9.37 -39.91 -11.50
N ASP A 363 -10.55 -40.01 -10.90
CA ASP A 363 -11.75 -40.66 -11.45
C ASP A 363 -12.51 -39.67 -12.37
N PRO A 364 -12.78 -39.99 -13.65
CA PRO A 364 -13.31 -39.01 -14.60
C PRO A 364 -14.81 -39.21 -14.84
N THR A 365 -15.66 -38.85 -13.87
CA THR A 365 -17.09 -38.66 -14.16
C THR A 365 -17.72 -37.60 -13.26
N GLU A 366 -17.82 -36.36 -13.74
CA GLU A 366 -19.05 -35.56 -13.59
C GLU A 366 -19.03 -34.33 -14.51
N THR A 367 -19.70 -34.47 -15.66
CA THR A 367 -20.20 -33.35 -16.45
C THR A 367 -21.49 -32.82 -15.81
N ALA A 368 -21.47 -31.60 -15.30
CA ALA A 368 -22.67 -30.78 -15.15
C ALA A 368 -22.31 -29.29 -15.03
N THR A 369 -22.49 -28.52 -16.10
CA THR A 369 -22.83 -27.10 -16.00
C THR A 369 -24.27 -26.96 -15.53
N PRO A 370 -24.53 -26.11 -14.53
CA PRO A 370 -25.57 -25.10 -14.72
C PRO A 370 -25.16 -23.71 -14.25
N SER A 371 -25.73 -22.73 -14.94
CA SER A 371 -25.71 -21.29 -14.69
C SER A 371 -25.98 -20.89 -13.23
N TYR A 372 -25.23 -19.91 -12.71
CA TYR A 372 -25.55 -19.25 -11.43
C TYR A 372 -25.73 -17.73 -11.59
N PRO A 373 -26.76 -17.15 -10.93
CA PRO A 373 -27.04 -15.72 -10.93
C PRO A 373 -26.07 -14.93 -10.02
N LYS A 374 -26.04 -13.61 -10.28
CA LYS A 374 -25.30 -12.54 -9.58
C LYS A 374 -25.13 -12.78 -8.06
N PRO A 375 -23.91 -12.69 -7.49
CA PRO A 375 -23.71 -12.81 -6.06
C PRO A 375 -24.14 -11.53 -5.33
N THR A 376 -25.06 -11.68 -4.39
CA THR A 376 -25.39 -10.72 -3.33
C THR A 376 -25.01 -11.33 -1.99
N THR A 377 -23.78 -11.09 -1.52
CA THR A 377 -23.41 -11.10 -0.08
C THR A 377 -21.91 -10.81 0.09
N SER A 378 -21.59 -9.94 1.05
CA SER A 378 -20.23 -9.65 1.52
C SER A 378 -19.55 -10.90 2.13
N PRO A 379 -18.21 -11.04 2.02
CA PRO A 379 -17.52 -12.18 2.62
C PRO A 379 -17.39 -12.02 4.14
N THR A 380 -17.79 -13.05 4.87
CA THR A 380 -17.55 -13.25 6.31
C THR A 380 -16.09 -13.71 6.55
N PRO A 381 -15.38 -13.24 7.58
CA PRO A 381 -14.02 -13.70 7.88
C PRO A 381 -14.01 -15.16 8.40
N ILE A 382 -13.03 -15.93 7.94
CA ILE A 382 -12.74 -17.30 8.42
C ILE A 382 -11.85 -17.19 9.66
N TYR A 383 -12.38 -17.57 10.84
CA TYR A 383 -11.59 -17.79 12.05
C TYR A 383 -11.03 -19.22 12.05
N SER A 384 -9.71 -19.35 12.21
CA SER A 384 -9.06 -20.62 12.57
C SER A 384 -9.10 -20.83 14.07
N ALA A 385 -9.45 -22.04 14.49
CA ALA A 385 -9.68 -22.46 15.86
C ALA A 385 -8.47 -23.18 16.49
N ALA A 386 -8.22 -22.91 17.76
CA ALA A 386 -7.72 -23.83 18.81
C ALA A 386 -7.66 -23.03 20.14
N SER A 387 -8.05 -23.46 21.35
CA SER A 387 -8.73 -24.63 21.93
C SER A 387 -8.99 -24.29 23.43
N PRO A 388 -9.74 -25.11 24.22
CA PRO A 388 -10.71 -24.60 25.20
C PRO A 388 -10.28 -24.66 26.68
N LEU A 389 -10.92 -23.85 27.53
CA LEU A 389 -11.06 -24.11 28.96
C LEU A 389 -12.47 -23.72 29.45
N LYS A 390 -12.92 -24.46 30.45
CA LYS A 390 -14.30 -24.84 30.74
C LYS A 390 -15.13 -23.76 31.45
N ALA A 391 -16.43 -23.82 31.18
CA ALA A 391 -17.52 -23.10 31.82
C ALA A 391 -17.68 -23.42 33.32
N VAL A 392 -18.18 -22.45 34.09
CA VAL A 392 -19.22 -22.63 35.13
C VAL A 392 -20.07 -21.34 35.23
N SER A 393 -21.37 -21.47 34.88
CA SER A 393 -22.61 -21.00 35.54
C SER A 393 -22.62 -19.70 36.39
N SER A 394 -23.66 -18.88 36.54
CA SER A 394 -25.01 -18.62 35.97
C SER A 394 -25.60 -17.49 36.86
N ILE A 395 -26.74 -16.90 36.46
CA ILE A 395 -27.78 -16.21 37.28
C ILE A 395 -27.73 -14.66 37.38
N LEU A 396 -28.43 -14.01 36.42
CA LEU A 396 -29.68 -13.24 36.54
C LEU A 396 -30.06 -12.53 37.88
N PHE A 397 -30.18 -11.19 37.90
CA PHE A 397 -31.43 -10.38 38.01
C PHE A 397 -31.18 -8.93 38.45
N ALA A 398 -32.04 -8.04 37.95
CA ALA A 398 -32.12 -6.60 38.16
C ALA A 398 -32.49 -6.14 39.59
N VAL A 399 -32.24 -4.86 39.91
CA VAL A 399 -33.29 -3.83 40.19
C VAL A 399 -32.69 -2.57 40.86
N VAL A 400 -33.15 -1.45 40.32
CA VAL A 400 -33.20 -0.05 40.77
C VAL A 400 -33.23 0.22 42.28
N ALA A 401 -32.47 1.23 42.75
CA ALA A 401 -32.93 2.16 43.79
C ALA A 401 -32.15 3.49 43.73
N ALA A 402 -32.87 4.57 43.46
CA ALA A 402 -32.43 5.95 43.57
C ALA A 402 -32.82 6.50 44.96
N ALA A 403 -31.89 7.21 45.60
CA ALA A 403 -32.10 8.22 46.65
C ALA A 403 -30.79 9.05 46.69
N GLY A 404 -30.72 10.37 46.55
CA GLY A 404 -31.71 11.42 46.81
C GLY A 404 -31.51 11.98 48.21
N VAL A 405 -30.57 12.92 48.41
CA VAL A 405 -30.60 13.91 49.51
C VAL A 405 -29.94 15.21 49.05
N ALA A 406 -30.76 16.27 48.99
CA ALA A 406 -30.39 17.67 48.92
C ALA A 406 -30.21 18.25 50.33
N ILE A 407 -29.51 19.38 50.46
CA ILE A 407 -29.50 20.40 51.54
C ILE A 407 -28.23 21.25 51.29
N PHE A 408 -28.17 22.59 51.21
CA PHE A 408 -29.09 23.73 51.37
C PHE A 408 -28.72 24.81 50.35
#